data_AF-K9XZK0-F1
#
_entry.id   AF-K9XZK0-F1
#
_cell.length_a   1.000
_cell.length_b   1.000
_cell.length_c   1.000
_cell.angle_alpha   90.00
_cell.angle_beta   90.00
_cell.angle_gamma   90.00
#
_symmetry.space_group_name_H-M   'P 1'
#
loop_
_entity.id
_entity.type
_entity.pdbx_description
1 polymer ?
#
loop_
_entity_poly.entity_id
_entity_poly.type
_entity_poly.pdbx_seq_one_letter_code
_entity_poly.pdbx_strand_id
1 'polypeptide(L)'
;MNAAAKTPESLKELEISLQNLSHDLQSLTIIQSFAQKIGKTKARQKLFNTNGALVRPPIEYQVFIDKGLISPEEDPFILLQGDIISSDAAYFMGERITGMKFAIASSTCDLVPNRRQYATLLRLQPITVDNPYAKQLLGEMLKFTSTQRMYLPPLPGDRDTVLANAILFDGLVQIRLEDLLMSTRHASLSLVGWRIFGSLVRTIMVRAGESEVKMRTSLQTE
;
A
#
# COMPACT_ATOMS: atom_id res chain seq x y z
N MET A 1 18.63 -24.41 5.43
CA MET A 1 17.43 -24.85 6.20
C MET A 1 16.91 -23.64 6.96
N ASN A 2 15.88 -22.95 6.44
CA ASN A 2 15.26 -21.83 7.16
C ASN A 2 14.33 -22.41 8.23
N ALA A 3 14.57 -22.06 9.50
CA ALA A 3 13.59 -22.27 10.54
C ALA A 3 12.28 -21.63 10.06
N ALA A 4 11.20 -22.41 9.98
CA ALA A 4 9.88 -21.88 9.62
C ALA A 4 9.55 -20.79 10.64
N ALA A 5 9.59 -19.52 10.20
CA ALA A 5 9.28 -18.40 11.06
C ALA A 5 7.90 -18.62 11.65
N LYS A 6 7.80 -18.66 12.98
CA LYS A 6 6.54 -18.86 13.69
C LYS A 6 5.53 -17.82 13.18
N THR A 7 4.36 -18.29 12.77
CA THR A 7 3.28 -17.39 12.35
C THR A 7 2.86 -16.50 13.52
N PRO A 8 2.80 -15.17 13.37
CA PRO A 8 2.43 -14.26 14.45
C PRO A 8 1.08 -14.59 15.09
N GLU A 9 0.93 -14.33 16.38
CA GLU A 9 -0.32 -14.53 17.15
C GLU A 9 -1.17 -13.25 17.24
N SER A 10 -0.56 -12.08 17.04
CA SER A 10 -1.21 -10.78 17.18
C SER A 10 -0.70 -9.77 16.15
N LEU A 11 -1.41 -8.64 15.99
CA LEU A 11 -0.95 -7.52 15.15
C LEU A 11 0.41 -6.98 15.62
N LYS A 12 0.64 -6.92 16.93
CA LYS A 12 1.91 -6.46 17.50
C LYS A 12 3.06 -7.40 17.13
N GLU A 13 2.85 -8.71 17.26
CA GLU A 13 3.85 -9.69 16.83
C GLU A 13 4.07 -9.66 15.31
N LEU A 14 3.00 -9.44 14.53
CA LEU A 14 3.11 -9.27 13.08
C LEU A 14 3.98 -8.07 12.76
N GLU A 15 3.72 -6.90 13.35
CA GLU A 15 4.54 -5.70 13.15
C GLU A 15 6.01 -5.95 13.48
N ILE A 16 6.31 -6.56 14.63
CA ILE A 16 7.68 -6.92 15.05
C ILE A 16 8.35 -7.82 14.00
N SER A 17 7.64 -8.85 13.51
CA SER A 17 8.19 -9.77 12.51
C SER A 17 8.51 -9.10 11.16
N LEU A 18 7.89 -7.95 10.86
CA LEU A 18 8.03 -7.23 9.61
C LEU A 18 9.03 -6.07 9.65
N GLN A 19 9.50 -5.66 10.84
CA GLN A 19 10.38 -4.50 11.03
C GLN A 19 11.64 -4.59 10.18
N ASN A 20 12.32 -5.74 10.22
CA ASN A 20 13.63 -5.94 9.60
C ASN A 20 13.57 -6.54 8.18
N LEU A 21 12.36 -6.77 7.65
CA LEU A 21 12.21 -7.32 6.30
C LEU A 21 12.23 -6.21 5.25
N SER A 22 12.50 -6.57 4.00
CA SER A 22 12.40 -5.63 2.88
C SER A 22 11.00 -5.72 2.23
N HIS A 23 10.74 -4.94 1.18
CA HIS A 23 9.57 -5.14 0.31
C HIS A 23 9.76 -6.36 -0.59
N ASP A 24 9.70 -7.54 0.02
CA ASP A 24 9.87 -8.83 -0.62
C ASP A 24 8.65 -9.74 -0.43
N LEU A 25 8.70 -10.89 -1.08
CA LEU A 25 7.66 -11.92 -0.99
C LEU A 25 7.62 -12.56 0.40
N GLN A 26 8.69 -12.50 1.20
CA GLN A 26 8.72 -13.04 2.55
C GLN A 26 7.77 -12.26 3.45
N SER A 27 7.82 -10.92 3.40
CA SER A 27 6.88 -10.06 4.12
C SER A 27 5.43 -10.40 3.77
N LEU A 28 5.12 -10.54 2.48
CA LEU A 28 3.77 -10.87 2.03
C LEU A 28 3.33 -12.27 2.49
N THR A 29 4.22 -13.26 2.46
CA THR A 29 3.93 -14.63 2.92
C THR A 29 3.60 -14.69 4.41
N ILE A 30 4.32 -13.94 5.24
CA ILE A 30 4.05 -13.87 6.69
C ILE A 30 2.67 -13.28 6.95
N ILE A 31 2.34 -12.20 6.23
CA ILE A 31 1.04 -11.51 6.35
C ILE A 31 -0.11 -12.40 5.85
N GLN A 32 0.07 -13.10 4.73
CA GLN A 32 -0.91 -14.07 4.22
C GLN A 32 -1.15 -15.20 5.20
N SER A 33 -0.08 -15.76 5.79
CA SER A 33 -0.19 -16.83 6.80
C SER A 33 -0.92 -16.36 8.05
N PHE A 34 -0.60 -15.15 8.53
CA PHE A 34 -1.29 -14.51 9.64
C PHE A 34 -2.78 -14.29 9.31
N ALA A 35 -3.09 -13.75 8.14
CA ALA A 35 -4.46 -13.55 7.69
C ALA A 35 -5.24 -14.87 7.58
N GLN A 36 -4.61 -15.92 7.05
CA GLN A 36 -5.22 -17.23 6.91
C GLN A 36 -5.67 -17.79 8.27
N LYS A 37 -4.81 -17.70 9.28
CA LYS A 37 -5.06 -18.16 10.65
C LYS A 37 -6.29 -17.53 11.32
N ILE A 38 -6.60 -16.26 11.04
CA ILE A 38 -7.80 -15.58 11.55
C ILE A 38 -9.10 -16.25 11.07
N GLY A 39 -9.07 -16.91 9.90
CA GLY A 39 -10.18 -17.71 9.40
C GLY A 39 -11.28 -16.91 8.68
N LYS A 40 -12.30 -16.42 9.39
CA LYS A 40 -13.50 -15.84 8.73
C LYS A 40 -13.23 -14.42 8.21
N THR A 41 -13.78 -14.09 7.03
CA THR A 41 -13.64 -12.75 6.41
C THR A 41 -14.04 -11.61 7.35
N LYS A 42 -15.17 -11.74 8.06
CA LYS A 42 -15.62 -10.74 9.04
C LYS A 42 -14.62 -10.51 10.19
N ALA A 43 -13.94 -11.57 10.64
CA ALA A 43 -12.92 -11.47 11.68
C ALA A 43 -11.66 -10.78 11.16
N ARG A 44 -11.20 -11.12 9.94
CA ARG A 44 -10.10 -10.41 9.26
C ARG A 44 -10.43 -8.94 9.08
N GLN A 45 -11.62 -8.63 8.59
CA GLN A 45 -12.05 -7.26 8.36
C GLN A 45 -12.06 -6.46 9.67
N LYS A 46 -12.63 -7.02 10.74
CA LYS A 46 -12.61 -6.39 12.07
C LYS A 46 -11.17 -6.11 12.54
N LEU A 47 -10.26 -7.07 12.36
CA LEU A 47 -8.87 -6.89 12.75
C LEU A 47 -8.17 -5.80 11.94
N PHE A 48 -8.23 -5.89 10.60
CA PHE A 48 -7.54 -4.96 9.70
C PHE A 48 -8.20 -3.56 9.62
N ASN A 49 -9.42 -3.41 10.14
CA ASN A 49 -10.06 -2.11 10.35
C ASN A 49 -9.66 -1.45 11.67
N THR A 50 -8.94 -2.15 12.55
CA THR A 50 -8.47 -1.54 13.80
C THR A 50 -7.44 -0.47 13.50
N ASN A 51 -7.46 0.63 14.25
CA ASN A 51 -6.51 1.74 14.11
C ASN A 51 -5.07 1.23 14.15
N GLY A 52 -4.26 1.66 13.17
CA GLY A 52 -2.87 1.28 13.05
C GLY A 52 -2.62 -0.07 12.38
N ALA A 53 -3.65 -0.91 12.16
CA ALA A 53 -3.47 -2.23 11.57
C ALA A 53 -2.94 -2.13 10.12
N LEU A 54 -3.65 -1.42 9.23
CA LEU A 54 -3.21 -1.17 7.85
C LEU A 54 -2.97 0.31 7.54
N VAL A 55 -3.73 1.18 8.21
CA VAL A 55 -3.65 2.64 8.04
C VAL A 55 -3.54 3.30 9.40
N ARG A 56 -2.98 4.50 9.41
CA ARG A 56 -2.88 5.40 10.55
C ARG A 56 -3.11 6.84 10.10
N PRO A 57 -3.32 7.78 11.02
CA PRO A 57 -3.31 9.20 10.68
C PRO A 57 -2.03 9.57 9.92
N PRO A 58 -2.06 10.64 9.09
CA PRO A 58 -0.90 11.10 8.35
C PRO A 58 0.35 11.19 9.24
N ILE A 59 1.46 10.63 8.76
CA ILE A 59 2.75 10.70 9.47
C ILE A 59 3.35 12.08 9.23
N GLU A 60 3.64 12.81 10.30
CA GLU A 60 4.20 14.17 10.26
C GLU A 60 5.65 14.15 10.75
N TYR A 61 6.59 14.60 9.91
CA TYR A 61 8.02 14.57 10.22
C TYR A 61 8.35 15.24 11.58
N GLN A 62 7.78 16.43 11.82
CA GLN A 62 8.04 17.19 13.05
C GLN A 62 7.66 16.42 14.31
N VAL A 63 6.56 15.66 14.29
CA VAL A 63 6.11 14.85 15.45
C VAL A 63 7.14 13.79 15.84
N PHE A 64 7.91 13.26 14.90
CA PHE A 64 8.92 12.24 15.17
C PHE A 64 10.24 12.86 15.63
N ILE A 65 10.58 14.05 15.11
CA ILE A 65 11.69 14.87 15.61
C ILE A 65 11.45 15.27 17.06
N ASP A 66 10.28 15.81 17.38
CA ASP A 66 9.92 16.28 18.72
C ASP A 66 9.93 15.14 19.76
N LYS A 67 9.69 13.90 19.30
CA LYS A 67 9.74 12.68 20.13
C LYS A 67 11.13 12.04 20.19
N GLY A 68 12.13 12.56 19.48
CA GLY A 68 13.48 12.00 19.41
C GLY A 68 13.53 10.61 18.76
N LEU A 69 12.58 10.30 17.87
CA LEU A 69 12.51 8.99 17.19
C LEU A 69 13.35 8.93 15.92
N ILE A 70 13.66 10.08 15.33
CA ILE A 70 14.53 10.25 14.16
C ILE A 70 15.44 11.45 14.37
N SER A 71 16.57 11.50 13.66
CA SER A 71 17.52 12.61 13.80
C SER A 71 17.07 13.84 12.99
N PRO A 72 17.24 15.07 13.50
CA PRO A 72 17.03 16.30 12.72
C PRO A 72 18.04 16.50 11.59
N GLU A 73 19.11 15.70 11.54
CA GLU A 73 20.06 15.69 10.43
C GLU A 73 19.58 14.85 9.24
N GLU A 74 18.54 14.02 9.41
CA GLU A 74 17.95 13.26 8.31
C GLU A 74 17.17 14.16 7.35
N ASP A 75 17.20 13.83 6.05
CA ASP A 75 16.44 14.54 5.01
C ASP A 75 14.96 14.66 5.43
N PRO A 76 14.39 15.89 5.52
CA PRO A 76 13.00 16.06 5.89
C PRO A 76 12.08 15.49 4.81
N PHE A 77 11.05 14.77 5.25
CA PHE A 77 9.97 14.32 4.36
C PHE A 77 8.69 15.11 4.63
N ILE A 78 7.94 15.40 3.56
CA ILE A 78 6.59 15.97 3.64
C ILE A 78 5.54 14.87 3.38
N LEU A 79 5.86 13.98 2.45
CA LEU A 79 5.01 12.87 2.02
C LEU A 79 5.82 11.58 2.00
N LEU A 80 5.13 10.47 2.25
CA LEU A 80 5.72 9.13 2.24
C LEU A 80 5.12 8.28 1.13
N GLN A 81 5.88 7.30 0.65
CA GLN A 81 5.29 6.21 -0.11
C GLN A 81 4.22 5.51 0.74
N GLY A 82 3.03 5.32 0.18
CA GLY A 82 1.89 4.79 0.91
C GLY A 82 1.06 5.84 1.66
N ASP A 83 1.36 7.13 1.53
CA ASP A 83 0.39 8.14 1.95
C ASP A 83 -0.86 8.08 1.06
N ILE A 84 -2.02 8.25 1.71
CA ILE A 84 -3.32 8.30 1.06
C ILE A 84 -3.75 9.76 0.93
N ILE A 85 -3.89 10.23 -0.30
CA ILE A 85 -4.16 11.63 -0.63
C ILE A 85 -5.37 11.77 -1.54
N SER A 86 -5.99 12.95 -1.60
CA SER A 86 -6.87 13.33 -2.70
C SER A 86 -6.36 14.59 -3.36
N SER A 87 -6.47 14.63 -4.69
CA SER A 87 -6.12 15.78 -5.51
C SER A 87 -6.92 15.74 -6.79
N ASP A 88 -7.29 16.93 -7.28
CA ASP A 88 -7.89 17.08 -8.59
C ASP A 88 -6.83 17.37 -9.67
N ALA A 89 -5.53 17.33 -9.36
CA ALA A 89 -4.44 17.64 -10.31
C ALA A 89 -3.78 16.38 -10.89
N ALA A 90 -4.36 15.20 -10.67
CA ALA A 90 -3.80 13.94 -11.11
C ALA A 90 -4.25 13.58 -12.55
N TYR A 91 -3.37 12.90 -13.31
CA TYR A 91 -3.59 12.51 -14.69
C TYR A 91 -3.45 11.01 -14.89
N PHE A 92 -4.40 10.39 -15.58
CA PHE A 92 -4.37 9.00 -15.99
C PHE A 92 -4.44 8.91 -17.51
N MET A 93 -3.42 8.34 -18.14
CA MET A 93 -3.35 8.21 -19.62
C MET A 93 -3.58 9.53 -20.37
N GLY A 94 -3.10 10.65 -19.80
CA GLY A 94 -3.24 11.99 -20.38
C GLY A 94 -4.54 12.72 -19.98
N GLU A 95 -5.48 12.04 -19.34
CA GLU A 95 -6.74 12.64 -18.89
C GLU A 95 -6.68 13.04 -17.41
N ARG A 96 -7.15 14.25 -17.12
CA ARG A 96 -7.26 14.74 -15.74
C ARG A 96 -8.38 13.98 -15.02
N ILE A 97 -8.07 13.41 -13.87
CA ILE A 97 -9.03 12.69 -13.01
C ILE A 97 -9.23 13.46 -11.70
N THR A 98 -10.47 13.51 -11.23
CA THR A 98 -10.89 14.34 -10.09
C THR A 98 -11.77 13.56 -9.12
N GLY A 99 -11.97 14.10 -7.92
CA GLY A 99 -12.93 13.57 -6.94
C GLY A 99 -12.60 12.18 -6.38
N MET A 100 -11.32 11.78 -6.41
CA MET A 100 -10.89 10.48 -5.92
C MET A 100 -9.67 10.54 -5.00
N LYS A 101 -9.46 9.45 -4.28
CA LYS A 101 -8.30 9.24 -3.43
C LYS A 101 -7.24 8.40 -4.15
N PHE A 102 -6.00 8.56 -3.74
CA PHE A 102 -4.82 7.92 -4.31
C PHE A 102 -3.88 7.44 -3.21
N ALA A 103 -3.15 6.36 -3.47
CA ALA A 103 -1.97 5.97 -2.69
C ALA A 103 -0.71 6.42 -3.44
N ILE A 104 0.23 7.07 -2.75
CA ILE A 104 1.50 7.44 -3.35
C ILE A 104 2.36 6.20 -3.58
N ALA A 105 2.71 5.92 -4.83
CA ALA A 105 3.53 4.77 -5.22
C ALA A 105 5.02 5.12 -5.38
N SER A 106 5.34 6.37 -5.69
CA SER A 106 6.74 6.85 -5.72
C SER A 106 7.44 6.62 -4.38
N SER A 107 8.73 6.32 -4.44
CA SER A 107 9.56 6.17 -3.24
C SER A 107 9.64 7.51 -2.49
N THR A 108 9.70 7.48 -1.15
CA THR A 108 9.85 8.70 -0.35
C THR A 108 11.05 9.54 -0.79
N CYS A 109 12.15 8.88 -1.15
CA CYS A 109 13.36 9.55 -1.62
C CYS A 109 13.18 10.29 -2.95
N ASP A 110 12.23 9.90 -3.79
CA ASP A 110 11.90 10.59 -5.05
C ASP A 110 10.94 11.77 -4.84
N LEU A 111 10.29 11.87 -3.67
CA LEU A 111 9.35 12.94 -3.34
C LEU A 111 10.05 14.20 -2.77
N VAL A 112 11.37 14.14 -2.57
CA VAL A 112 12.16 15.30 -2.15
C VAL A 112 12.14 16.36 -3.25
N PRO A 113 11.89 17.65 -2.91
CA PRO A 113 11.90 18.73 -3.88
C PRO A 113 13.15 18.72 -4.78
N ASN A 114 12.96 19.02 -6.07
CA ASN A 114 14.01 19.06 -7.10
C ASN A 114 14.68 17.73 -7.46
N ARG A 115 14.32 16.59 -6.84
CA ARG A 115 14.83 15.27 -7.28
C ARG A 115 14.07 14.71 -8.49
N ARG A 116 12.76 14.91 -8.53
CA ARG A 116 11.87 14.54 -9.64
C ARG A 116 10.89 15.67 -9.93
N GLN A 117 10.26 15.63 -11.10
CA GLN A 117 9.18 16.57 -11.46
C GLN A 117 7.79 15.99 -11.18
N TYR A 118 7.66 14.66 -11.24
CA TYR A 118 6.40 13.95 -11.14
C TYR A 118 6.47 12.82 -10.12
N ALA A 119 5.33 12.51 -9.53
CA ALA A 119 5.14 11.33 -8.72
C ALA A 119 4.10 10.39 -9.36
N THR A 120 4.22 9.14 -8.97
CA THR A 120 3.32 8.06 -9.37
C THR A 120 2.32 7.80 -8.25
N LEU A 121 1.06 7.68 -8.62
CA LEU A 121 -0.08 7.40 -7.77
C LEU A 121 -0.79 6.12 -8.23
N LEU A 122 -1.43 5.44 -7.27
CA LEU A 122 -2.35 4.34 -7.53
C LEU A 122 -3.76 4.74 -7.08
N ARG A 123 -4.75 4.46 -7.91
CA ARG A 123 -6.15 4.85 -7.67
C ARG A 123 -6.74 4.06 -6.51
N LEU A 124 -7.55 4.71 -5.68
CA LEU A 124 -8.42 4.03 -4.73
C LEU A 124 -9.83 3.94 -5.29
N GLN A 125 -10.41 2.75 -5.19
CA GLN A 125 -11.79 2.50 -5.53
C GLN A 125 -12.59 2.14 -4.28
N PRO A 126 -13.63 2.91 -3.92
CA PRO A 126 -14.50 2.57 -2.80
C PRO A 126 -15.31 1.32 -3.12
N ILE A 127 -15.48 0.44 -2.13
CA ILE A 127 -16.37 -0.72 -2.16
C ILE A 127 -17.55 -0.40 -1.27
N THR A 128 -18.72 -0.29 -1.88
CA THR A 128 -19.94 0.15 -1.20
C THR A 128 -20.86 -1.02 -0.87
N VAL A 129 -21.82 -0.78 0.04
CA VAL A 129 -22.82 -1.78 0.48
C VAL A 129 -23.72 -2.32 -0.64
N ASP A 130 -23.94 -1.53 -1.68
CA ASP A 130 -24.75 -1.85 -2.85
C ASP A 130 -23.97 -2.64 -3.92
N ASN A 131 -22.66 -2.82 -3.77
CA ASN A 131 -21.88 -3.61 -4.71
C ASN A 131 -22.19 -5.11 -4.55
N PRO A 132 -22.78 -5.78 -5.56
CA PRO A 132 -23.19 -7.19 -5.47
C PRO A 132 -22.00 -8.15 -5.26
N TYR A 133 -20.79 -7.73 -5.62
CA TYR A 133 -19.56 -8.51 -5.49
C TYR A 133 -18.74 -8.16 -4.24
N ALA A 134 -19.22 -7.24 -3.38
CA ALA A 134 -18.46 -6.75 -2.22
C ALA A 134 -17.92 -7.89 -1.33
N LYS A 135 -18.77 -8.87 -1.01
CA LYS A 135 -18.38 -9.99 -0.15
C LYS A 135 -17.25 -10.83 -0.74
N GLN A 136 -17.28 -11.09 -2.05
CA GLN A 136 -16.23 -11.82 -2.74
C GLN A 136 -14.93 -11.01 -2.75
N LEU A 137 -15.00 -9.74 -3.16
CA LEU A 137 -13.85 -8.84 -3.20
C LEU A 137 -13.16 -8.73 -1.84
N LEU A 138 -13.93 -8.54 -0.77
CA LEU A 138 -13.41 -8.51 0.59
C LEU A 138 -12.75 -9.84 0.97
N GLY A 139 -13.37 -10.97 0.61
CA GLY A 139 -12.84 -12.31 0.88
C GLY A 139 -11.48 -12.57 0.23
N GLU A 140 -11.26 -12.06 -0.97
CA GLU A 140 -10.00 -12.18 -1.71
C GLU A 140 -8.93 -11.21 -1.17
N MET A 141 -9.28 -9.93 -1.02
CA MET A 141 -8.30 -8.91 -0.63
C MET A 141 -7.86 -9.03 0.83
N LEU A 142 -8.73 -9.45 1.75
CA LEU A 142 -8.37 -9.64 3.17
C LEU A 142 -7.48 -10.86 3.41
N LYS A 143 -7.30 -11.73 2.40
CA LYS A 143 -6.29 -12.79 2.42
C LYS A 143 -4.95 -12.33 1.84
N PHE A 144 -4.90 -11.13 1.23
CA PHE A 144 -3.75 -10.58 0.54
C PHE A 144 -3.17 -11.50 -0.56
N THR A 145 -4.04 -12.30 -1.17
CA THR A 145 -3.69 -13.16 -2.32
C THR A 145 -3.97 -12.48 -3.65
N SER A 146 -4.77 -11.41 -3.65
CA SER A 146 -4.99 -10.61 -4.86
C SER A 146 -3.71 -9.90 -5.24
N THR A 147 -3.46 -9.88 -6.54
CA THR A 147 -2.33 -9.17 -7.12
C THR A 147 -2.77 -8.04 -8.04
N GLN A 148 -4.04 -7.68 -8.00
CA GLN A 148 -4.59 -6.54 -8.72
C GLN A 148 -5.07 -5.46 -7.76
N ARG A 149 -5.37 -5.84 -6.51
CA ARG A 149 -6.00 -4.98 -5.53
C ARG A 149 -5.47 -5.24 -4.13
N MET A 150 -5.29 -4.16 -3.37
CA MET A 150 -5.00 -4.24 -1.93
C MET A 150 -6.16 -3.66 -1.14
N TYR A 151 -6.54 -4.37 -0.07
CA TYR A 151 -7.54 -3.90 0.87
C TYR A 151 -7.06 -2.69 1.67
N LEU A 152 -7.93 -1.69 1.81
CA LEU A 152 -7.85 -0.66 2.82
C LEU A 152 -9.18 -0.58 3.58
N PRO A 153 -9.17 -0.25 4.89
CA PRO A 153 -10.39 0.08 5.61
C PRO A 153 -11.05 1.36 5.05
N PRO A 154 -12.29 1.68 5.49
CA PRO A 154 -12.86 3.00 5.28
C PRO A 154 -11.92 4.10 5.75
N LEU A 155 -11.84 5.18 4.98
CA LEU A 155 -10.92 6.31 5.18
C LEU A 155 -11.69 7.56 5.62
N PRO A 156 -11.01 8.56 6.21
CA PRO A 156 -11.62 9.86 6.46
C PRO A 156 -12.28 10.45 5.21
N GLY A 157 -13.47 11.02 5.39
CA GLY A 157 -14.27 11.60 4.31
C GLY A 157 -14.93 10.60 3.36
N ASP A 158 -14.82 9.28 3.60
CA ASP A 158 -15.68 8.33 2.91
C ASP A 158 -17.15 8.47 3.34
N ARG A 159 -18.06 8.12 2.45
CA ARG A 159 -19.49 8.03 2.77
C ARG A 159 -19.74 6.82 3.67
N ASP A 160 -20.79 6.88 4.50
CA ASP A 160 -21.19 5.77 5.39
C ASP A 160 -21.53 4.47 4.64
N THR A 161 -21.83 4.57 3.35
CA THR A 161 -22.08 3.41 2.48
C THR A 161 -20.81 2.68 2.06
N VAL A 162 -19.62 3.20 2.34
CA VAL A 162 -18.32 2.60 1.99
C VAL A 162 -17.93 1.58 3.04
N LEU A 163 -17.83 0.32 2.63
CA LEU A 163 -17.41 -0.80 3.47
C LEU A 163 -15.88 -0.91 3.60
N ALA A 164 -15.18 -0.52 2.54
CA ALA A 164 -13.72 -0.60 2.40
C ALA A 164 -13.28 0.17 1.14
N ASN A 165 -11.97 0.33 0.98
CA ASN A 165 -11.37 0.79 -0.27
C ASN A 165 -10.44 -0.28 -0.85
N ALA A 166 -10.28 -0.26 -2.16
CA ALA A 166 -9.29 -1.05 -2.88
C ALA A 166 -8.26 -0.12 -3.52
N ILE A 167 -6.97 -0.28 -3.17
CA ILE A 167 -5.90 0.27 -4.01
C ILE A 167 -5.84 -0.58 -5.27
N LEU A 168 -6.01 0.04 -6.43
CA LEU A 168 -5.91 -0.63 -7.72
C LEU A 168 -4.47 -0.55 -8.20
N PHE A 169 -3.87 -1.70 -8.51
CA PHE A 169 -2.55 -1.78 -9.13
C PHE A 169 -2.62 -1.85 -10.66
N ASP A 170 -3.79 -1.54 -11.21
CA ASP A 170 -4.01 -1.43 -12.64
C ASP A 170 -3.93 0.04 -13.06
N GLY A 171 -2.87 0.35 -13.80
CA GLY A 171 -2.61 1.68 -14.33
C GLY A 171 -1.99 2.64 -13.31
N LEU A 172 -0.93 3.33 -13.74
CA LEU A 172 -0.28 4.37 -12.97
C LEU A 172 -0.89 5.73 -13.28
N VAL A 173 -1.14 6.49 -12.23
CA VAL A 173 -1.57 7.89 -12.31
C VAL A 173 -0.35 8.77 -12.05
N GLN A 174 -0.25 9.88 -12.77
CA GLN A 174 0.84 10.85 -12.61
C GLN A 174 0.31 12.14 -12.01
N ILE A 175 1.15 12.79 -11.22
CA ILE A 175 0.90 14.13 -10.66
C ILE A 175 2.22 14.89 -10.61
N ARG A 176 2.20 16.21 -10.79
CA ARG A 176 3.39 17.02 -10.54
C ARG A 176 3.70 17.05 -9.05
N LEU A 177 4.98 17.08 -8.68
CA LEU A 177 5.34 17.15 -7.26
C LEU A 177 4.78 18.41 -6.58
N GLU A 178 4.81 19.56 -7.25
CA GLU A 178 4.25 20.82 -6.73
C GLU A 178 2.76 20.68 -6.37
N ASP A 179 1.97 20.06 -7.24
CA ASP A 179 0.54 19.82 -7.01
C ASP A 179 0.29 18.75 -5.94
N LEU A 180 1.18 17.75 -5.87
CA LEU A 180 1.11 16.69 -4.87
C LEU A 180 1.35 17.25 -3.46
N LEU A 181 2.24 18.21 -3.29
CA LEU A 181 2.48 18.88 -2.00
C LEU A 181 1.26 19.69 -1.52
N MET A 182 0.37 20.08 -2.44
CA MET A 182 -0.89 20.76 -2.13
C MET A 182 -2.07 19.79 -1.91
N SER A 183 -1.84 18.48 -2.02
CA SER A 183 -2.89 17.48 -1.88
C SER A 183 -3.42 17.36 -0.44
N THR A 184 -4.69 16.96 -0.31
CA THR A 184 -5.27 16.67 1.00
C THR A 184 -4.84 15.29 1.46
N ARG A 185 -4.15 15.19 2.59
CA ARG A 185 -3.74 13.92 3.20
C ARG A 185 -4.86 13.35 4.07
N HIS A 186 -5.24 12.10 3.83
CA HIS A 186 -6.29 11.40 4.56
C HIS A 186 -5.73 10.40 5.57
N ALA A 187 -4.64 9.72 5.21
CA ALA A 187 -4.02 8.69 6.03
C ALA A 187 -2.60 8.38 5.54
N SER A 188 -1.86 7.59 6.31
CA SER A 188 -0.64 6.91 5.89
C SER A 188 -0.79 5.41 6.11
N LEU A 189 -0.16 4.60 5.27
CA LEU A 189 -0.05 3.16 5.55
C LEU A 189 0.74 2.93 6.85
N SER A 190 0.29 1.94 7.64
CA SER A 190 1.08 1.40 8.75
C SER A 190 2.27 0.61 8.22
N LEU A 191 3.16 0.13 9.12
CA LEU A 191 4.23 -0.78 8.69
C LEU A 191 3.68 -2.02 7.96
N VAL A 192 2.62 -2.65 8.49
CA VAL A 192 1.98 -3.81 7.84
C VAL A 192 1.40 -3.42 6.48
N GLY A 193 0.62 -2.33 6.44
CA GLY A 193 0.03 -1.83 5.18
C GLY A 193 1.09 -1.53 4.13
N TRP A 194 2.16 -0.83 4.54
CA TRP A 194 3.26 -0.41 3.68
C TRP A 194 4.07 -1.60 3.17
N ARG A 195 4.26 -2.65 3.98
CA ARG A 195 4.90 -3.90 3.55
C ARG A 195 4.08 -4.60 2.46
N ILE A 196 2.77 -4.75 2.66
CA ILE A 196 1.87 -5.33 1.65
C ILE A 196 1.94 -4.50 0.36
N PHE A 197 1.77 -3.19 0.49
CA PHE A 197 1.78 -2.26 -0.62
C PHE A 197 3.07 -2.34 -1.42
N GLY A 198 4.23 -2.19 -0.77
CA GLY A 198 5.52 -2.22 -1.45
C GLY A 198 5.82 -3.58 -2.10
N SER A 199 5.46 -4.70 -1.45
CA SER A 199 5.61 -6.03 -2.05
C SER A 199 4.73 -6.22 -3.29
N LEU A 200 3.51 -5.68 -3.28
CA LEU A 200 2.60 -5.71 -4.43
C LEU A 200 3.07 -4.77 -5.56
N VAL A 201 3.44 -3.52 -5.26
CA VAL A 201 4.01 -2.58 -6.24
C VAL A 201 5.18 -3.23 -6.96
N ARG A 202 6.14 -3.79 -6.21
CA ARG A 202 7.31 -4.46 -6.77
C ARG A 202 6.91 -5.66 -7.62
N THR A 203 6.02 -6.50 -7.13
CA THR A 203 5.62 -7.71 -7.86
C THR A 203 4.87 -7.40 -9.15
N ILE A 204 4.04 -6.36 -9.16
CA ILE A 204 3.15 -6.06 -10.28
C ILE A 204 3.88 -5.26 -11.36
N MET A 205 4.70 -4.29 -10.97
CA MET A 205 5.43 -3.44 -11.91
C MET A 205 6.54 -4.16 -12.67
N VAL A 206 7.13 -5.22 -12.10
CA VAL A 206 8.25 -5.96 -12.72
C VAL A 206 7.99 -7.46 -12.83
N ARG A 207 6.75 -7.83 -13.15
CA ARG A 207 6.33 -9.22 -13.34
C ARG A 207 7.08 -9.88 -14.50
N ALA A 208 7.74 -11.01 -14.23
CA ALA A 208 8.22 -11.92 -15.25
C ALA A 208 7.34 -13.18 -15.29
N GLY A 209 6.89 -13.57 -16.48
CA GLY A 209 6.18 -14.84 -16.67
C GLY A 209 7.14 -16.02 -16.81
N GLU A 210 6.71 -17.25 -16.50
CA GLU A 210 7.55 -18.44 -16.69
C GLU A 210 8.05 -18.58 -18.13
N SER A 211 7.21 -18.25 -19.12
CA SER A 211 7.61 -18.23 -20.53
C SER A 211 8.66 -17.17 -20.82
N GLU A 212 8.59 -16.00 -20.18
CA GLU A 212 9.60 -14.95 -20.33
C GLU A 212 10.95 -15.39 -19.77
N VAL A 213 10.95 -16.04 -18.59
CA VAL A 213 12.15 -16.64 -18.03
C VAL A 213 12.74 -17.67 -19.00
N LYS A 214 11.91 -18.60 -19.49
CA LYS A 214 12.34 -19.63 -20.47
C LYS A 214 12.96 -19.00 -21.71
N MET A 215 12.34 -17.97 -22.30
CA MET A 215 12.86 -17.25 -23.47
C MET A 215 14.21 -16.58 -23.19
N ARG A 216 14.38 -15.99 -22.00
CA ARG A 216 15.63 -15.30 -21.61
C ARG A 216 16.75 -16.27 -21.23
N THR A 217 16.43 -17.48 -20.79
CA THR A 217 17.41 -18.52 -20.46
C THR A 217 17.75 -19.42 -21.65
N SER A 218 16.85 -19.58 -22.62
CA SER A 218 17.01 -20.54 -23.74
C SER A 218 18.07 -20.14 -24.78
N LEU A 219 18.60 -18.92 -24.70
CA LEU A 219 19.65 -18.42 -25.59
C LEU A 219 21.06 -18.51 -24.98
N GLN A 220 21.21 -19.09 -23.80
CA GLN A 220 22.51 -19.23 -23.11
C GLN A 220 23.33 -20.46 -23.56
N THR A 221 23.12 -20.96 -24.78
CA THR A 221 24.01 -21.96 -25.39
C THR A 221 25.10 -21.27 -26.22
N GLU A 222 26.24 -21.01 -25.56
CA GLU A 222 27.59 -21.12 -26.13
C GLU A 222 28.51 -21.78 -25.10
#